data_AF-A0A9X3L9Y8-F1
#
_entry.id   AF-A0A9X3L9Y8-F1
#
_cell.length_a   1.000
_cell.length_b   1.000
_cell.length_c   1.000
_cell.angle_alpha   90.00
_cell.angle_beta   90.00
_cell.angle_gamma   90.00
#
_symmetry.space_group_name_H-M   'P 1'
#
loop_
_entity.id
_entity.type
_entity.pdbx_description
1 polymer ?
#
loop_
_entity_poly.entity_id
_entity_poly.type
_entity_poly.pdbx_seq_one_letter_code
_entity_poly.pdbx_strand_id
1 'polypeptide(L)'
;MSKSKLWSFLLLMFVALTVVLAACSSDDSSDGDTKKDNDEGTTETAEEKVLIFGRGGDSVSLDPAAVTDGESFKVTQNVLETLLNFGPQDTTINEGLATKWEPSEDGLTYTFTLREGVKFHDGTDFNAEAVVKNFERWASGSEDLFPYYGSMFGGYAGDEGHVIESVTAEGDYTVIFKLTRAQAPFLKNIAMSPFAIASPTAFEAAGDKFGDSPVGTGPFKFVEWKRNDSITIEKNEEYWNAEEPKLDRVVFRAIPDNSARLNALLTGEIDLADGVNPSDGETVEGEAALQLFERPSMNVGYLGLTSTRPPFDNQKVRQAVNYAIDKQAIVDAFFEGRAEVAKNPMPPSISGYNEDIPGYEYDPEKAKQLLAEAGFADGFEMELWAMPVPRPYMPDGAKVAEAIQKNLADVGITANIVSYEWATYLEKAKNGEADAFLLGWTGDNGDADNFIYVLLDEDNIGSNNYSYYSNDETHKLLIEAQTEVDEEKRNELYKQAQEIISEDAPWVPLAHSTPLLAGDAEITNFFPHPTGSDRLNKVDFK
;
A
#
# COMPACT_ATOMS: atom_id res chain seq x y z
N MET A 1 14.38 37.45 -40.39
CA MET A 1 15.53 37.74 -41.28
C MET A 1 16.65 36.79 -40.89
N SER A 2 16.91 35.74 -41.68
CA SER A 2 18.06 35.63 -42.62
C SER A 2 19.40 35.47 -41.88
N LYS A 3 20.31 34.52 -42.11
CA LYS A 3 20.66 33.59 -43.20
C LYS A 3 21.84 32.76 -42.62
N SER A 4 21.85 31.44 -42.64
CA SER A 4 22.32 30.53 -43.70
C SER A 4 23.83 30.56 -44.03
N LYS A 5 24.43 29.35 -44.00
CA LYS A 5 25.52 28.83 -44.88
C LYS A 5 26.95 29.34 -44.58
N LEU A 6 28.06 28.59 -44.72
CA LEU A 6 28.45 27.55 -45.68
C LEU A 6 29.82 26.95 -45.18
N TRP A 7 30.04 25.63 -45.11
CA TRP A 7 30.97 24.83 -45.94
C TRP A 7 30.96 23.41 -45.32
N SER A 8 30.44 22.33 -45.92
CA SER A 8 30.64 21.67 -47.23
C SER A 8 31.96 20.90 -47.40
N PHE A 9 31.78 19.69 -47.93
CA PHE A 9 32.72 18.72 -48.50
C PHE A 9 33.30 17.67 -47.52
N LEU A 10 33.21 16.36 -47.77
CA LEU A 10 32.95 15.58 -48.99
C LEU A 10 32.43 14.18 -48.53
N LEU A 11 31.20 13.78 -48.88
CA LEU A 11 30.84 12.82 -49.96
C LEU A 11 30.95 11.34 -49.54
N LEU A 12 29.81 10.64 -49.35
CA LEU A 12 29.18 9.63 -50.24
C LEU A 12 30.06 8.37 -50.45
N MET A 13 29.59 7.12 -50.37
CA MET A 13 28.41 6.52 -51.02
C MET A 13 28.33 5.05 -50.49
N PHE A 14 27.23 4.57 -49.90
CA PHE A 14 26.06 3.90 -50.50
C PHE A 14 26.26 2.43 -50.93
N VAL A 15 25.23 1.61 -50.62
CA VAL A 15 24.82 0.30 -51.21
C VAL A 15 25.27 -1.02 -50.54
N ALA A 16 24.37 -1.51 -49.69
CA ALA A 16 23.61 -2.77 -49.76
C ALA A 16 24.11 -4.04 -50.51
N LEU A 17 23.75 -5.17 -49.89
CA LEU A 17 23.21 -6.44 -50.42
C LEU A 17 24.18 -7.57 -50.83
N THR A 18 23.96 -8.73 -50.18
CA THR A 18 23.82 -10.12 -50.69
C THR A 18 24.66 -11.23 -50.03
N VAL A 19 23.91 -12.31 -49.82
CA VAL A 19 24.20 -13.64 -49.26
C VAL A 19 25.12 -14.47 -50.17
N VAL A 20 26.02 -15.27 -49.58
CA VAL A 20 26.48 -16.56 -50.16
C VAL A 20 26.67 -17.60 -49.05
N LEU A 21 26.03 -18.75 -49.25
CA LEU A 21 26.13 -20.03 -48.54
C LEU A 21 27.26 -20.92 -49.12
N ALA A 22 27.67 -21.92 -48.33
CA ALA A 22 28.40 -23.16 -48.70
C ALA A 22 29.91 -22.99 -49.03
N ALA A 23 30.82 -23.93 -48.75
CA ALA A 23 30.85 -25.20 -48.02
C ALA A 23 32.33 -25.67 -47.95
N CYS A 24 32.57 -26.71 -47.14
CA CYS A 24 33.68 -27.69 -47.20
C CYS A 24 35.09 -27.24 -46.77
N SER A 25 35.61 -27.88 -45.71
CA SER A 25 36.58 -28.98 -45.90
C SER A 25 36.78 -29.74 -44.60
N SER A 26 36.43 -31.02 -44.66
CA SER A 26 36.86 -32.11 -43.79
C SER A 26 38.37 -32.29 -43.82
N ASP A 27 38.97 -32.72 -42.71
CA ASP A 27 40.07 -33.67 -42.74
C ASP A 27 39.93 -34.67 -41.59
N ASP A 28 40.11 -35.93 -41.96
CA ASP A 28 39.74 -37.15 -41.26
C ASP A 28 40.98 -37.79 -40.63
N SER A 29 40.79 -38.56 -39.55
CA SER A 29 41.53 -39.76 -39.11
C SER A 29 41.77 -39.84 -37.59
N SER A 30 41.10 -40.75 -36.89
CA SER A 30 41.49 -42.17 -36.78
C SER A 30 40.78 -42.86 -35.59
N ASP A 31 40.27 -44.04 -35.90
CA ASP A 31 39.50 -45.00 -35.10
C ASP A 31 40.00 -45.31 -33.67
N GLY A 32 39.02 -45.59 -32.79
CA GLY A 32 39.23 -46.07 -31.43
C GLY A 32 37.91 -46.57 -30.80
N ASP A 33 37.43 -47.71 -31.29
CA ASP A 33 36.24 -48.43 -30.81
C ASP A 33 36.27 -48.70 -29.30
N THR A 34 35.33 -48.13 -28.55
CA THR A 34 34.94 -48.63 -27.23
C THR A 34 33.44 -48.41 -27.01
N LYS A 35 32.68 -49.50 -27.09
CA LYS A 35 31.32 -49.66 -26.57
C LYS A 35 31.18 -49.03 -25.17
N LYS A 36 30.31 -48.04 -25.06
CA LYS A 36 29.65 -47.63 -23.81
C LYS A 36 28.16 -47.53 -24.06
N ASP A 37 27.40 -48.14 -23.16
CA ASP A 37 25.95 -48.12 -23.12
C ASP A 37 25.43 -46.68 -23.04
N ASN A 38 24.59 -46.28 -24.00
CA ASN A 38 23.77 -45.08 -23.91
C ASN A 38 22.53 -45.43 -23.09
N ASP A 39 22.59 -45.15 -21.78
CA ASP A 39 21.42 -44.88 -20.96
C ASP A 39 21.24 -43.36 -20.93
N GLU A 40 20.67 -42.81 -22.01
CA GLU A 40 20.17 -41.43 -22.03
C GLU A 40 18.82 -41.41 -21.32
N GLY A 41 18.87 -41.39 -19.98
CA GLY A 41 17.77 -40.88 -19.17
C GLY A 41 17.62 -39.39 -19.45
N THR A 42 16.71 -39.03 -20.36
CA THR A 42 16.17 -37.67 -20.47
C THR A 42 15.56 -37.31 -19.12
N THR A 43 16.33 -36.57 -18.32
CA THR A 43 15.80 -35.89 -17.14
C THR A 43 15.06 -34.68 -17.70
N GLU A 44 13.73 -34.77 -17.81
CA GLU A 44 12.87 -33.59 -18.01
C GLU A 44 13.28 -32.58 -16.94
N THR A 45 13.95 -31.51 -17.35
CA THR A 45 14.20 -30.38 -16.48
C THR A 45 12.83 -29.73 -16.31
N ALA A 46 12.25 -29.80 -15.12
CA ALA A 46 10.99 -29.14 -14.84
C ALA A 46 11.12 -27.67 -15.27
N GLU A 47 10.13 -27.18 -16.03
CA GLU A 47 10.12 -25.80 -16.51
C GLU A 47 10.06 -24.86 -15.30
N GLU A 48 10.92 -23.83 -15.29
CA GLU A 48 11.03 -22.87 -14.19
C GLU A 48 9.70 -22.12 -14.04
N LYS A 49 9.08 -22.18 -12.85
CA LYS A 49 7.82 -21.47 -12.56
C LYS A 49 8.12 -20.01 -12.24
N VAL A 50 7.95 -19.14 -13.23
CA VAL A 50 8.17 -17.69 -13.11
C VAL A 50 6.84 -16.96 -13.14
N LEU A 51 6.59 -16.09 -12.15
CA LEU A 51 5.47 -15.14 -12.15
C LEU A 51 5.96 -13.74 -12.49
N ILE A 52 5.40 -13.10 -13.52
CA ILE A 52 5.62 -11.69 -13.85
C ILE A 52 4.43 -10.87 -13.35
N PHE A 53 4.63 -10.16 -12.24
CA PHE A 53 3.65 -9.29 -11.59
C PHE A 53 3.80 -7.85 -12.12
N GLY A 54 2.85 -7.36 -12.91
CA GLY A 54 2.71 -5.96 -13.28
C GLY A 54 2.09 -5.11 -12.15
N ARG A 55 2.74 -3.99 -11.81
CA ARG A 55 2.30 -3.05 -10.77
C ARG A 55 2.40 -1.59 -11.23
N GLY A 56 1.77 -0.67 -10.50
CA GLY A 56 1.61 0.74 -10.90
C GLY A 56 2.85 1.63 -10.73
N GLY A 57 3.88 1.18 -10.03
CA GLY A 57 5.09 1.98 -9.84
C GLY A 57 6.33 1.14 -9.56
N ASP A 58 7.48 1.81 -9.53
CA ASP A 58 8.68 1.22 -8.95
C ASP A 58 8.70 1.45 -7.42
N SER A 59 9.47 0.65 -6.71
CA SER A 59 9.68 0.82 -5.28
C SER A 59 10.58 2.04 -4.99
N VAL A 60 10.47 2.63 -3.81
CA VAL A 60 11.38 3.70 -3.39
C VAL A 60 12.66 3.08 -2.80
N SER A 61 12.47 2.17 -1.85
CA SER A 61 13.50 1.39 -1.16
C SER A 61 12.95 0.01 -0.83
N LEU A 62 13.81 -1.00 -0.71
CA LEU A 62 13.43 -2.34 -0.26
C LEU A 62 13.76 -2.58 1.22
N ASP A 63 14.03 -1.52 1.98
CA ASP A 63 13.93 -1.56 3.44
C ASP A 63 12.51 -1.15 3.83
N PRO A 64 11.66 -2.09 4.28
CA PRO A 64 10.26 -1.76 4.57
C PRO A 64 10.13 -0.79 5.75
N ALA A 65 11.10 -0.72 6.65
CA ALA A 65 11.05 0.21 7.77
C ALA A 65 11.21 1.68 7.32
N ALA A 66 11.83 1.90 6.15
CA ALA A 66 12.22 3.23 5.66
C ALA A 66 11.28 3.83 4.60
N VAL A 67 10.13 3.20 4.35
CA VAL A 67 9.18 3.63 3.31
C VAL A 67 7.75 3.60 3.84
N THR A 68 6.88 4.34 3.15
CA THR A 68 5.43 4.34 3.40
C THR A 68 4.59 3.93 2.20
N ASP A 69 5.24 3.67 1.05
CA ASP A 69 4.55 3.37 -0.19
C ASP A 69 4.26 1.86 -0.36
N GLY A 70 3.06 1.55 -0.85
CA GLY A 70 2.64 0.17 -1.10
C GLY A 70 3.41 -0.54 -2.23
N GLU A 71 4.02 0.20 -3.16
CA GLU A 71 4.80 -0.43 -4.25
C GLU A 71 6.05 -1.11 -3.69
N SER A 72 6.71 -0.52 -2.71
CA SER A 72 7.79 -1.15 -1.94
C SER A 72 7.29 -2.38 -1.17
N PHE A 73 6.17 -2.29 -0.46
CA PHE A 73 5.64 -3.39 0.36
C PHE A 73 5.22 -4.65 -0.43
N LYS A 74 4.74 -4.49 -1.68
CA LYS A 74 4.47 -5.63 -2.58
C LYS A 74 5.68 -6.55 -2.77
N VAL A 75 6.89 -6.00 -2.71
CA VAL A 75 8.14 -6.79 -2.84
C VAL A 75 8.64 -7.23 -1.48
N THR A 76 8.78 -6.30 -0.53
CA THR A 76 9.48 -6.59 0.74
C THR A 76 8.76 -7.65 1.57
N GLN A 77 7.43 -7.73 1.51
CA GLN A 77 6.64 -8.76 2.22
C GLN A 77 6.91 -10.19 1.71
N ASN A 78 7.53 -10.33 0.53
CA ASN A 78 7.95 -11.61 -0.03
C ASN A 78 9.42 -11.94 0.27
N VAL A 79 10.18 -10.99 0.82
CA VAL A 79 11.62 -11.11 1.12
C VAL A 79 11.89 -11.10 2.63
N LEU A 80 11.16 -10.28 3.41
CA LEU A 80 11.27 -10.17 4.85
C LEU A 80 9.95 -10.62 5.50
N GLU A 81 10.03 -11.10 6.73
CA GLU A 81 8.86 -11.54 7.50
C GLU A 81 8.77 -10.80 8.83
N THR A 82 7.54 -10.60 9.29
CA THR A 82 7.17 -9.99 10.57
C THR A 82 7.06 -11.06 11.67
N LEU A 83 7.05 -10.63 12.94
CA LEU A 83 6.80 -11.54 14.07
C LEU A 83 5.41 -12.16 13.98
N LEU A 84 4.42 -11.35 13.64
CA LEU A 84 3.04 -11.77 13.46
C LEU A 84 2.61 -11.47 12.03
N ASN A 85 1.63 -12.21 11.54
CA ASN A 85 1.09 -12.04 10.21
C ASN A 85 -0.37 -11.64 10.26
N PHE A 86 -0.84 -10.97 9.21
CA PHE A 86 -2.27 -10.89 8.95
C PHE A 86 -2.77 -12.17 8.26
N GLY A 87 -4.08 -12.40 8.32
CA GLY A 87 -4.74 -13.47 7.57
C GLY A 87 -4.60 -13.24 6.06
N PRO A 88 -4.90 -14.25 5.21
CA PRO A 88 -4.70 -14.11 3.76
C PRO A 88 -5.50 -12.98 3.11
N GLN A 89 -6.68 -12.65 3.66
CA GLN A 89 -7.62 -11.68 3.08
C GLN A 89 -8.29 -10.79 4.15
N ASP A 90 -7.74 -10.79 5.37
CA ASP A 90 -8.21 -10.00 6.50
C ASP A 90 -7.02 -9.64 7.41
N THR A 91 -7.24 -8.79 8.39
CA THR A 91 -6.19 -8.36 9.34
C THR A 91 -6.27 -9.11 10.67
N THR A 92 -6.77 -10.36 10.66
CA THR A 92 -6.70 -11.22 11.84
C THR A 92 -5.25 -11.61 12.11
N ILE A 93 -4.85 -11.56 13.38
CA ILE A 93 -3.47 -11.87 13.77
C ILE A 93 -3.25 -13.38 13.71
N ASN A 94 -2.20 -13.76 12.99
CA ASN A 94 -1.75 -15.12 12.75
C ASN A 94 -0.25 -15.24 13.05
N GLU A 95 0.23 -16.47 13.16
CA GLU A 95 1.66 -16.76 13.35
C GLU A 95 2.50 -16.22 12.18
N GLY A 96 3.65 -15.64 12.52
CA GLY A 96 4.72 -15.32 11.59
C GLY A 96 6.03 -15.96 12.04
N LEU A 97 7.05 -15.13 12.25
CA LEU A 97 8.29 -15.57 12.90
C LEU A 97 8.09 -15.89 14.39
N ALA A 98 7.01 -15.41 15.01
CA ALA A 98 6.55 -15.86 16.32
C ALA A 98 5.41 -16.87 16.18
N THR A 99 5.52 -17.99 16.91
CA THR A 99 4.50 -19.05 16.97
C THR A 99 3.54 -18.89 18.15
N LYS A 100 3.86 -17.98 19.09
CA LYS A 100 3.02 -17.68 20.26
C LYS A 100 3.28 -16.26 20.74
N TRP A 101 2.25 -15.60 21.24
CA TRP A 101 2.34 -14.31 21.92
C TRP A 101 1.40 -14.29 23.13
N GLU A 102 1.85 -13.71 24.24
CA GLU A 102 1.11 -13.64 25.50
C GLU A 102 1.15 -12.21 26.05
N PRO A 103 0.08 -11.42 25.90
CA PRO A 103 -0.05 -10.15 26.60
C PRO A 103 -0.28 -10.38 28.09
N SER A 104 0.29 -9.52 28.94
CA SER A 104 -0.07 -9.43 30.36
C SER A 104 -1.48 -8.86 30.55
N GLU A 105 -2.09 -9.10 31.71
CA GLU A 105 -3.44 -8.62 32.03
C GLU A 105 -3.58 -7.09 31.95
N ASP A 106 -2.50 -6.35 32.22
CA ASP A 106 -2.45 -4.89 32.14
C ASP A 106 -2.07 -4.36 30.74
N GLY A 107 -1.78 -5.24 29.78
CA GLY A 107 -1.38 -4.87 28.42
C GLY A 107 -0.01 -4.17 28.33
N LEU A 108 0.82 -4.25 29.37
CA LEU A 108 2.13 -3.58 29.43
C LEU A 108 3.30 -4.49 29.05
N THR A 109 3.11 -5.81 29.05
CA THR A 109 4.16 -6.78 28.71
C THR A 109 3.65 -7.74 27.66
N TYR A 110 4.43 -7.96 26.60
CA TYR A 110 4.12 -8.95 25.56
C TYR A 110 5.30 -9.91 25.42
N THR A 111 5.04 -11.19 25.65
CA THR A 111 6.05 -12.25 25.49
C THR A 111 5.79 -13.00 24.19
N PHE A 112 6.78 -13.04 23.30
CA PHE A 112 6.74 -13.77 22.04
C PHE A 112 7.64 -15.00 22.10
N THR A 113 7.12 -16.15 21.66
CA THR A 113 7.92 -17.35 21.36
C THR A 113 8.22 -17.39 19.87
N LEU A 114 9.50 -17.44 19.52
CA LEU A 114 9.99 -17.42 18.15
C LEU A 114 10.06 -18.83 17.54
N ARG A 115 9.91 -18.88 16.22
CA ARG A 115 10.15 -20.08 15.42
C ARG A 115 11.62 -20.47 15.47
N GLU A 116 11.89 -21.73 15.78
CA GLU A 116 13.25 -22.27 15.79
C GLU A 116 13.72 -22.67 14.38
N GLY A 117 15.03 -22.64 14.15
CA GLY A 117 15.65 -23.15 12.92
C GLY A 117 15.48 -22.26 11.69
N VAL A 118 14.96 -21.05 11.84
CA VAL A 118 14.86 -20.07 10.75
C VAL A 118 16.23 -19.44 10.48
N LYS A 119 16.54 -19.22 9.20
CA LYS A 119 17.74 -18.53 8.74
C LYS A 119 17.40 -17.31 7.91
N PHE A 120 18.20 -16.28 8.05
CA PHE A 120 18.25 -15.19 7.08
C PHE A 120 18.87 -15.69 5.76
N HIS A 121 18.60 -14.99 4.66
CA HIS A 121 19.11 -15.35 3.33
C HIS A 121 20.65 -15.35 3.24
N ASP A 122 21.34 -14.68 4.16
CA ASP A 122 22.81 -14.67 4.27
C ASP A 122 23.38 -15.82 5.13
N GLY A 123 22.52 -16.70 5.66
CA GLY A 123 22.86 -17.85 6.48
C GLY A 123 22.93 -17.57 8.00
N THR A 124 22.81 -16.30 8.42
CA THR A 124 22.71 -15.91 9.84
C THR A 124 21.46 -16.53 10.46
N ASP A 125 21.55 -17.00 11.70
CA ASP A 125 20.38 -17.55 12.41
C ASP A 125 19.41 -16.42 12.81
N PHE A 126 18.12 -16.67 12.63
CA PHE A 126 17.07 -15.83 13.22
C PHE A 126 16.85 -16.25 14.68
N ASN A 127 16.91 -15.28 15.59
CA ASN A 127 16.74 -15.46 17.03
C ASN A 127 16.25 -14.18 17.71
N ALA A 128 16.07 -14.23 19.02
CA ALA A 128 15.57 -13.12 19.83
C ALA A 128 16.47 -11.89 19.77
N GLU A 129 17.79 -12.06 19.70
CA GLU A 129 18.75 -10.96 19.55
C GLU A 129 18.56 -10.22 18.22
N ALA A 130 18.25 -10.93 17.13
CA ALA A 130 17.95 -10.29 15.84
C ALA A 130 16.71 -9.39 15.92
N VAL A 131 15.69 -9.81 16.67
CA VAL A 131 14.49 -8.98 16.92
C VAL A 131 14.86 -7.74 17.72
N VAL A 132 15.58 -7.90 18.83
CA VAL A 132 16.06 -6.77 19.66
C VAL A 132 16.80 -5.74 18.82
N LYS A 133 17.78 -6.18 18.02
CA LYS A 133 18.57 -5.29 17.16
C LYS A 133 17.75 -4.52 16.12
N ASN A 134 16.72 -5.13 15.54
CA ASN A 134 15.82 -4.43 14.61
C ASN A 134 15.03 -3.33 15.33
N PHE A 135 14.46 -3.62 16.50
CA PHE A 135 13.75 -2.61 17.27
C PHE A 135 14.67 -1.51 17.81
N GLU A 136 15.89 -1.83 18.22
CA GLU A 136 16.91 -0.84 18.58
C GLU A 136 17.29 0.06 17.40
N ARG A 137 17.45 -0.54 16.21
CA ARG A 137 17.69 0.20 14.96
C ARG A 137 16.58 1.21 14.70
N TRP A 138 15.32 0.78 14.79
CA TRP A 138 14.18 1.67 14.53
C TRP A 138 14.02 2.74 15.60
N ALA A 139 14.16 2.37 16.88
CA ALA A 139 14.06 3.27 18.01
C ALA A 139 15.15 4.35 18.02
N SER A 140 16.33 4.09 17.45
CA SER A 140 17.43 5.05 17.37
C SER A 140 17.41 5.94 16.12
N GLY A 141 16.41 5.80 15.25
CA GLY A 141 16.26 6.60 14.04
C GLY A 141 15.45 7.90 14.23
N SER A 142 14.72 8.27 13.17
CA SER A 142 13.93 9.51 13.08
C SER A 142 12.81 9.37 12.06
N GLU A 143 11.90 10.35 11.96
CA GLU A 143 10.78 10.35 11.00
C GLU A 143 11.25 10.16 9.55
N ASP A 144 12.34 10.81 9.15
CA ASP A 144 12.91 10.66 7.80
C ASP A 144 13.47 9.25 7.51
N LEU A 145 13.80 8.48 8.54
CA LEU A 145 14.44 7.18 8.42
C LEU A 145 13.48 6.02 8.66
N PHE A 146 12.61 6.12 9.67
CA PHE A 146 11.68 5.07 10.07
C PHE A 146 10.29 5.63 10.39
N PRO A 147 9.61 6.25 9.41
CA PRO A 147 8.38 7.04 9.64
C PRO A 147 7.28 6.26 10.37
N TYR A 148 7.09 4.99 10.01
CA TYR A 148 6.09 4.14 10.67
C TYR A 148 6.45 3.82 12.13
N TYR A 149 7.73 3.75 12.50
CA TYR A 149 8.10 3.46 13.89
C TYR A 149 7.64 4.59 14.82
N GLY A 150 7.98 5.84 14.48
CA GLY A 150 7.54 7.00 15.25
C GLY A 150 6.01 7.10 15.31
N SER A 151 5.33 6.94 14.17
CA SER A 151 3.87 7.02 14.09
C SER A 151 3.16 5.90 14.88
N MET A 152 3.62 4.66 14.78
CA MET A 152 2.97 3.51 15.41
C MET A 152 3.36 3.32 16.88
N PHE A 153 4.48 3.88 17.34
CA PHE A 153 4.97 3.68 18.71
C PHE A 153 5.13 4.99 19.50
N GLY A 154 4.57 6.10 19.00
CA GLY A 154 4.51 7.38 19.71
C GLY A 154 5.86 8.13 19.78
N GLY A 155 6.79 7.83 18.89
CA GLY A 155 8.11 8.47 18.82
C GLY A 155 9.28 7.48 18.81
N TYR A 156 10.46 8.02 19.08
CA TYR A 156 11.74 7.31 19.08
C TYR A 156 12.32 7.22 20.50
N ALA A 157 13.40 6.47 20.67
CA ALA A 157 14.03 6.28 21.98
C ALA A 157 14.40 7.63 22.62
N GLY A 158 13.83 7.91 23.79
CA GLY A 158 14.04 9.14 24.54
C GLY A 158 12.96 10.21 24.34
N ASP A 159 12.06 10.03 23.36
CA ASP A 159 10.87 10.88 23.21
C ASP A 159 9.85 10.56 24.31
N GLU A 160 9.14 11.57 24.78
CA GLU A 160 8.16 11.43 25.88
C GLU A 160 6.99 10.51 25.51
N GLY A 161 6.56 10.51 24.24
CA GLY A 161 5.45 9.69 23.75
C GLY A 161 5.82 8.23 23.44
N HIS A 162 7.12 7.91 23.36
CA HIS A 162 7.60 6.61 22.91
C HIS A 162 7.13 5.49 23.84
N VAL A 163 6.36 4.56 23.29
CA VAL A 163 5.61 3.56 24.07
C VAL A 163 6.43 2.34 24.44
N ILE A 164 7.42 1.95 23.63
CA ILE A 164 8.23 0.76 23.88
C ILE A 164 9.35 1.13 24.86
N GLU A 165 9.19 0.73 26.12
CA GLU A 165 10.20 0.92 27.16
C GLU A 165 11.44 0.05 26.90
N SER A 166 11.23 -1.22 26.55
CA SER A 166 12.32 -2.15 26.26
C SER A 166 11.87 -3.32 25.40
N VAL A 167 12.83 -3.85 24.64
CA VAL A 167 12.74 -5.14 23.93
C VAL A 167 13.92 -5.97 24.40
N THR A 168 13.65 -7.14 24.99
CA THR A 168 14.70 -7.97 25.60
C THR A 168 14.62 -9.41 25.13
N ALA A 169 15.77 -10.01 24.84
CA ALA A 169 15.91 -11.43 24.56
C ALA A 169 16.01 -12.23 25.88
N GLU A 170 15.14 -13.23 26.06
CA GLU A 170 15.23 -14.22 27.13
C GLU A 170 15.61 -15.59 26.52
N GLY A 171 16.91 -15.80 26.33
CA GLY A 171 17.42 -16.90 25.53
C GLY A 171 17.22 -16.68 24.03
N ASP A 172 17.36 -17.74 23.24
CA ASP A 172 17.43 -17.61 21.77
C ASP A 172 16.06 -17.40 21.12
N TYR A 173 14.97 -17.82 21.75
CA TYR A 173 13.65 -17.90 21.12
C TYR A 173 12.53 -17.24 21.91
N THR A 174 12.87 -16.39 22.89
CA THR A 174 11.87 -15.60 23.62
C THR A 174 12.22 -14.12 23.53
N VAL A 175 11.27 -13.30 23.10
CA VAL A 175 11.38 -11.84 23.10
C VAL A 175 10.31 -11.27 24.00
N ILE A 176 10.68 -10.34 24.87
CA ILE A 176 9.76 -9.66 25.77
C ILE A 176 9.78 -8.17 25.42
N PHE A 177 8.60 -7.64 25.10
CA PHE A 177 8.36 -6.21 24.98
C PHE A 177 7.76 -5.69 26.28
N LYS A 178 8.24 -4.54 26.75
CA LYS A 178 7.60 -3.76 27.82
C LYS A 178 7.18 -2.41 27.31
N LEU A 179 5.97 -2.01 27.64
CA LEU A 179 5.38 -0.76 27.23
C LEU A 179 5.22 0.20 28.43
N THR A 180 5.36 1.49 28.18
CA THR A 180 5.16 2.56 29.18
C THR A 180 3.69 2.82 29.48
N ARG A 181 2.80 2.42 28.55
CA ARG A 181 1.34 2.43 28.66
C ARG A 181 0.77 1.31 27.81
N ALA A 182 -0.48 0.91 28.08
CA ALA A 182 -1.18 -0.01 27.22
C ALA A 182 -1.34 0.61 25.82
N GLN A 183 -1.22 -0.22 24.80
CA GLN A 183 -1.44 0.18 23.42
C GLN A 183 -2.27 -0.89 22.73
N ALA A 184 -3.57 -0.63 22.60
CA ALA A 184 -4.53 -1.57 22.06
C ALA A 184 -4.15 -2.13 20.67
N PRO A 185 -3.66 -1.32 19.70
CA PRO A 185 -3.26 -1.85 18.39
C PRO A 185 -1.88 -2.51 18.36
N PHE A 186 -1.18 -2.70 19.49
CA PHE A 186 0.23 -3.13 19.50
C PHE A 186 0.49 -4.40 18.66
N LEU A 187 -0.30 -5.46 18.85
CA LEU A 187 -0.12 -6.71 18.07
C LEU A 187 -0.36 -6.51 16.56
N LYS A 188 -1.34 -5.68 16.19
CA LYS A 188 -1.60 -5.32 14.79
C LYS A 188 -0.46 -4.49 14.22
N ASN A 189 0.12 -3.57 15.00
CA ASN A 189 1.30 -2.81 14.58
C ASN A 189 2.48 -3.75 14.34
N ILE A 190 2.78 -4.68 15.24
CA ILE A 190 3.85 -5.68 15.08
C ILE A 190 3.68 -6.55 13.82
N ALA A 191 2.44 -6.74 13.34
CA ALA A 191 2.15 -7.52 12.14
C ALA A 191 2.34 -6.74 10.82
N MET A 192 2.54 -5.42 10.88
CA MET A 192 2.68 -4.58 9.69
C MET A 192 4.04 -4.80 9.01
N SER A 193 4.04 -4.78 7.68
CA SER A 193 5.24 -4.98 6.83
C SER A 193 6.44 -4.08 7.15
N PRO A 194 6.30 -2.80 7.57
CA PRO A 194 7.40 -1.97 8.04
C PRO A 194 8.22 -2.57 9.19
N PHE A 195 7.62 -3.47 9.98
CA PHE A 195 8.28 -4.12 11.12
C PHE A 195 8.71 -5.56 10.81
N ALA A 196 8.93 -5.87 9.54
CA ALA A 196 9.58 -7.11 9.13
C ALA A 196 11.04 -7.14 9.61
N ILE A 197 11.51 -8.30 10.07
CA ILE A 197 12.82 -8.45 10.68
C ILE A 197 13.88 -8.60 9.57
N ALA A 198 14.81 -7.65 9.53
CA ALA A 198 15.99 -7.68 8.64
C ALA A 198 17.18 -8.39 9.30
N SER A 199 18.08 -8.97 8.50
CA SER A 199 19.33 -9.56 9.02
C SER A 199 20.20 -8.47 9.67
N PRO A 200 20.54 -8.59 10.96
CA PRO A 200 21.47 -7.66 11.61
C PRO A 200 22.83 -7.60 10.93
N THR A 201 23.36 -8.75 10.52
CA THR A 201 24.63 -8.82 9.79
C THR A 201 24.58 -7.97 8.52
N ALA A 202 23.48 -8.04 7.78
CA ALA A 202 23.33 -7.34 6.52
C ALA A 202 23.11 -5.83 6.70
N PHE A 203 22.18 -5.41 7.57
CA PHE A 203 21.91 -3.97 7.73
C PHE A 203 23.06 -3.24 8.45
N GLU A 204 23.79 -3.90 9.36
CA GLU A 204 24.98 -3.31 9.99
C GLU A 204 26.11 -3.10 8.96
N ALA A 205 26.25 -4.03 8.00
CA ALA A 205 27.26 -3.93 6.95
C ALA A 205 26.88 -2.90 5.85
N ALA A 206 25.61 -2.84 5.48
CA ALA A 206 25.13 -2.01 4.37
C ALA A 206 24.76 -0.57 4.78
N GLY A 207 24.35 -0.34 6.03
CA GLY A 207 23.84 0.94 6.50
C GLY A 207 22.66 1.42 5.63
N ASP A 208 22.70 2.68 5.20
CA ASP A 208 21.66 3.32 4.38
C ASP A 208 21.41 2.63 3.02
N LYS A 209 22.32 1.73 2.60
CA LYS A 209 22.19 0.97 1.35
C LYS A 209 21.47 -0.37 1.52
N PHE A 210 21.03 -0.72 2.73
CA PHE A 210 20.31 -1.97 2.95
C PHE A 210 19.10 -2.12 2.02
N GLY A 211 18.38 -1.00 1.77
CA GLY A 211 17.23 -0.97 0.88
C GLY A 211 17.53 -1.20 -0.61
N ASP A 212 18.80 -1.25 -1.04
CA ASP A 212 19.16 -1.61 -2.42
C ASP A 212 19.29 -3.14 -2.61
N SER A 213 19.51 -3.88 -1.53
CA SER A 213 19.77 -5.34 -1.55
C SER A 213 19.36 -5.94 -0.20
N PRO A 214 18.06 -6.06 0.07
CA PRO A 214 17.55 -6.48 1.37
C PRO A 214 17.87 -7.95 1.65
N VAL A 215 18.04 -8.26 2.94
CA VAL A 215 18.26 -9.63 3.43
C VAL A 215 17.24 -9.88 4.55
N GLY A 216 16.33 -10.82 4.32
CA GLY A 216 15.29 -11.22 5.27
C GLY A 216 15.29 -12.72 5.50
N THR A 217 14.19 -13.25 6.02
CA THR A 217 13.95 -14.69 6.25
C THR A 217 12.95 -15.28 5.25
N GLY A 218 12.38 -14.44 4.39
CA GLY A 218 11.18 -14.75 3.62
C GLY A 218 11.35 -15.84 2.56
N PRO A 219 10.22 -16.22 1.93
CA PRO A 219 10.14 -17.30 0.96
C PRO A 219 10.95 -17.04 -0.31
N PHE A 220 11.22 -15.77 -0.63
CA PHE A 220 12.04 -15.39 -1.78
C PHE A 220 13.22 -14.50 -1.35
N LYS A 221 14.31 -14.55 -2.11
CA LYS A 221 15.55 -13.78 -1.94
C LYS A 221 15.65 -12.74 -3.03
N PHE A 222 16.21 -11.58 -2.70
CA PHE A 222 16.51 -10.54 -3.69
C PHE A 222 17.56 -10.99 -4.71
N VAL A 223 17.34 -10.69 -6.00
CA VAL A 223 18.29 -10.96 -7.10
C VAL A 223 18.80 -9.67 -7.72
N GLU A 224 17.91 -8.86 -8.29
CA GLU A 224 18.27 -7.65 -9.02
C GLU A 224 17.16 -6.60 -8.97
N TRP A 225 17.56 -5.32 -8.99
CA TRP A 225 16.66 -4.19 -9.19
C TRP A 225 17.13 -3.32 -10.37
N LYS A 226 16.33 -3.29 -11.43
CA LYS A 226 16.43 -2.32 -12.53
C LYS A 226 15.47 -1.17 -12.26
N ARG A 227 16.01 -0.05 -11.79
CA ARG A 227 15.23 1.14 -11.40
C ARG A 227 14.30 1.59 -12.54
N ASN A 228 13.05 1.86 -12.19
CA ASN A 228 11.92 2.20 -13.07
C ASN A 228 11.56 1.14 -14.13
N ASP A 229 11.97 -0.12 -13.93
CA ASP A 229 11.69 -1.21 -14.85
C ASP A 229 11.20 -2.45 -14.09
N SER A 230 12.08 -3.13 -13.35
CA SER A 230 11.73 -4.40 -12.70
C SER A 230 12.55 -4.73 -11.46
N ILE A 231 11.96 -5.51 -10.55
CA ILE A 231 12.64 -6.16 -9.42
C ILE A 231 12.44 -7.67 -9.53
N THR A 232 13.54 -8.42 -9.42
CA THR A 232 13.53 -9.89 -9.46
C THR A 232 13.84 -10.45 -8.08
N ILE A 233 13.00 -11.39 -7.62
CA ILE A 233 13.24 -12.21 -6.43
C ILE A 233 13.14 -13.69 -6.80
N GLU A 234 13.97 -14.54 -6.21
CA GLU A 234 14.04 -15.97 -6.50
C GLU A 234 13.75 -16.80 -5.26
N LYS A 235 13.38 -18.07 -5.45
CA LYS A 235 13.08 -18.99 -4.36
C LYS A 235 14.19 -19.08 -3.31
N ASN A 236 13.80 -19.02 -2.04
CA ASN A 236 14.65 -19.39 -0.93
C ASN A 236 14.58 -20.91 -0.70
N GLU A 237 15.54 -21.66 -1.23
CA GLU A 237 15.63 -23.12 -1.04
C GLU A 237 15.83 -23.55 0.43
N GLU A 238 16.26 -22.62 1.29
CA GLU A 238 16.42 -22.83 2.74
C GLU A 238 15.27 -22.24 3.55
N TYR A 239 14.14 -21.91 2.91
CA TYR A 239 12.98 -21.37 3.60
C TYR A 239 12.46 -22.35 4.66
N TRP A 240 12.09 -21.82 5.83
CA TRP A 240 11.72 -22.62 6.99
C TRP A 240 10.45 -23.46 6.76
N ASN A 241 9.60 -23.06 5.80
CA ASN A 241 8.50 -23.87 5.31
C ASN A 241 8.91 -24.57 4.00
N ALA A 242 9.37 -25.81 4.09
CA ALA A 242 9.86 -26.58 2.94
C ALA A 242 8.79 -26.84 1.84
N GLU A 243 7.51 -26.60 2.12
CA GLU A 243 6.46 -26.69 1.09
C GLU A 243 6.33 -25.41 0.25
N GLU A 244 7.01 -24.32 0.62
CA GLU A 244 6.91 -23.00 0.02
C GLU A 244 8.30 -22.38 -0.26
N PRO A 245 8.39 -21.39 -1.16
CA PRO A 245 7.38 -21.01 -2.13
C PRO A 245 7.18 -22.05 -3.24
N LYS A 246 6.03 -21.99 -3.92
CA LYS A 246 5.75 -22.85 -5.09
C LYS A 246 6.40 -22.35 -6.39
N LEU A 247 6.64 -21.04 -6.50
CA LEU A 247 7.32 -20.41 -7.63
C LEU A 247 8.84 -20.46 -7.46
N ASP A 248 9.55 -20.55 -8.59
CA ASP A 248 11.01 -20.48 -8.63
C ASP A 248 11.49 -19.01 -8.68
N ARG A 249 10.72 -18.12 -9.31
CA ARG A 249 11.06 -16.70 -9.44
C ARG A 249 9.80 -15.83 -9.55
N VAL A 250 9.91 -14.60 -9.05
CA VAL A 250 8.92 -13.53 -9.28
C VAL A 250 9.62 -12.30 -9.84
N VAL A 251 9.04 -11.71 -10.89
CA VAL A 251 9.48 -10.45 -11.48
C VAL A 251 8.39 -9.41 -11.30
N PHE A 252 8.64 -8.39 -10.49
CA PHE A 252 7.75 -7.24 -10.35
C PHE A 252 8.10 -6.21 -11.41
N ARG A 253 7.17 -5.89 -12.31
CA ARG A 253 7.36 -4.96 -13.42
C ARG A 253 6.55 -3.69 -13.23
N ALA A 254 7.21 -2.53 -13.31
CA ALA A 254 6.58 -1.23 -13.16
C ALA A 254 5.93 -0.78 -14.48
N ILE A 255 4.60 -0.73 -14.52
CA ILE A 255 3.80 -0.26 -15.66
C ILE A 255 2.75 0.72 -15.11
N PRO A 256 3.01 2.04 -15.12
CA PRO A 256 2.16 2.99 -14.39
C PRO A 256 0.71 3.12 -14.86
N ASP A 257 0.48 3.12 -16.17
CA ASP A 257 -0.86 3.25 -16.73
C ASP A 257 -1.64 1.92 -16.62
N ASN A 258 -2.83 1.96 -16.00
CA ASN A 258 -3.66 0.77 -15.78
C ASN A 258 -4.05 0.09 -17.10
N SER A 259 -4.36 0.88 -18.15
CA SER A 259 -4.78 0.34 -19.45
C SER A 259 -3.62 -0.34 -20.17
N ALA A 260 -2.42 0.26 -20.12
CA ALA A 260 -1.20 -0.33 -20.66
C ALA A 260 -0.83 -1.63 -19.92
N ARG A 261 -1.02 -1.67 -18.60
CA ARG A 261 -0.79 -2.86 -17.79
C ARG A 261 -1.78 -3.99 -18.10
N LEU A 262 -3.06 -3.67 -18.26
CA LEU A 262 -4.05 -4.64 -18.75
C LEU A 262 -3.69 -5.14 -20.16
N ASN A 263 -3.27 -4.27 -21.07
CA ASN A 263 -2.82 -4.69 -22.40
C ASN A 263 -1.60 -5.63 -22.33
N ALA A 264 -0.63 -5.35 -21.44
CA ALA A 264 0.49 -6.25 -21.21
C ALA A 264 0.03 -7.65 -20.78
N LEU A 265 -0.96 -7.72 -19.87
CA LEU A 265 -1.58 -8.98 -19.45
C LEU A 265 -2.26 -9.70 -20.63
N LEU A 266 -3.10 -8.99 -21.40
CA LEU A 266 -3.78 -9.55 -22.58
C LEU A 266 -2.82 -10.10 -23.64
N THR A 267 -1.63 -9.52 -23.75
CA THR A 267 -0.59 -9.97 -24.69
C THR A 267 0.33 -11.06 -24.12
N GLY A 268 0.17 -11.45 -22.86
CA GLY A 268 1.05 -12.41 -22.17
C GLY A 268 2.45 -11.87 -21.84
N GLU A 269 2.60 -10.54 -21.74
CA GLU A 269 3.86 -9.90 -21.33
C GLU A 269 4.03 -9.88 -19.80
N ILE A 270 2.92 -9.96 -19.06
CA ILE A 270 2.85 -10.16 -17.62
C ILE A 270 1.77 -11.22 -17.32
N ASP A 271 1.88 -11.89 -16.17
CA ASP A 271 0.96 -12.97 -15.78
C ASP A 271 -0.09 -12.50 -14.78
N LEU A 272 0.21 -11.44 -14.02
CA LEU A 272 -0.67 -10.86 -13.01
C LEU A 272 -0.56 -9.34 -13.06
N ALA A 273 -1.69 -8.65 -13.05
CA ALA A 273 -1.80 -7.20 -13.07
C ALA A 273 -2.57 -6.71 -11.85
N ASP A 274 -1.93 -5.86 -11.04
CA ASP A 274 -2.64 -5.08 -10.02
C ASP A 274 -3.37 -3.89 -10.64
N GLY A 275 -4.40 -3.35 -9.97
CA GLY A 275 -5.07 -2.11 -10.37
C GLY A 275 -5.71 -2.15 -11.77
N VAL A 276 -6.60 -3.10 -12.01
CA VAL A 276 -7.48 -3.11 -13.19
C VAL A 276 -8.57 -2.04 -13.00
N ASN A 277 -8.85 -1.24 -14.03
CA ASN A 277 -9.93 -0.26 -13.91
C ASN A 277 -11.29 -0.98 -13.79
N PRO A 278 -12.24 -0.45 -13.00
CA PRO A 278 -13.57 -1.06 -12.91
C PRO A 278 -14.25 -1.26 -14.27
N SER A 279 -14.11 -0.31 -15.19
CA SER A 279 -14.65 -0.36 -16.56
C SER A 279 -14.09 -1.49 -17.42
N ASP A 280 -12.91 -2.03 -17.05
CA ASP A 280 -12.24 -3.08 -17.80
C ASP A 280 -12.57 -4.48 -17.24
N GLY A 281 -13.30 -4.57 -16.13
CA GLY A 281 -13.64 -5.84 -15.48
C GLY A 281 -14.39 -6.82 -16.39
N GLU A 282 -15.40 -6.35 -17.13
CA GLU A 282 -16.14 -7.19 -18.10
C GLU A 282 -15.26 -7.68 -19.25
N THR A 283 -14.25 -6.88 -19.64
CA THR A 283 -13.28 -7.29 -20.67
C THR A 283 -12.46 -8.47 -20.16
N VAL A 284 -11.96 -8.41 -18.92
CA VAL A 284 -11.20 -9.52 -18.31
C VAL A 284 -12.07 -10.77 -18.17
N GLU A 285 -13.30 -10.63 -17.68
CA GLU A 285 -14.24 -11.74 -17.50
C GLU A 285 -14.63 -12.42 -18.82
N GLY A 286 -14.60 -11.67 -19.93
CA GLY A 286 -14.86 -12.18 -21.28
C GLY A 286 -13.70 -12.98 -21.89
N GLU A 287 -12.49 -12.86 -21.36
CA GLU A 287 -11.29 -13.51 -21.88
C GLU A 287 -11.00 -14.82 -21.15
N ALA A 288 -11.17 -15.95 -21.85
CA ALA A 288 -11.04 -17.28 -21.24
C ALA A 288 -9.63 -17.62 -20.72
N ALA A 289 -8.61 -16.89 -21.17
CA ALA A 289 -7.23 -17.04 -20.71
C ALA A 289 -6.94 -16.28 -19.41
N LEU A 290 -7.87 -15.43 -18.95
CA LEU A 290 -7.70 -14.60 -17.78
C LEU A 290 -8.71 -14.94 -16.68
N GLN A 291 -8.40 -14.52 -15.47
CA GLN A 291 -9.32 -14.50 -14.33
C GLN A 291 -9.21 -13.17 -13.60
N LEU A 292 -10.33 -12.73 -13.03
CA LEU A 292 -10.43 -11.52 -12.22
C LEU A 292 -10.28 -11.90 -10.74
N PHE A 293 -9.55 -11.08 -9.98
CA PHE A 293 -9.47 -11.17 -8.52
C PHE A 293 -9.99 -9.87 -7.91
N GLU A 294 -10.80 -10.01 -6.86
CA GLU A 294 -11.32 -8.88 -6.10
C GLU A 294 -10.57 -8.77 -4.77
N ARG A 295 -10.00 -7.60 -4.52
CA ARG A 295 -9.32 -7.31 -3.25
C ARG A 295 -10.35 -6.92 -2.19
N PRO A 296 -10.35 -7.55 -1.00
CA PRO A 296 -11.22 -7.14 0.09
C PRO A 296 -11.09 -5.65 0.40
N SER A 297 -12.21 -4.98 0.58
CA SER A 297 -12.23 -3.54 0.82
C SER A 297 -11.72 -3.20 2.23
N MET A 298 -10.71 -2.34 2.28
CA MET A 298 -10.19 -1.73 3.50
C MET A 298 -9.67 -0.33 3.19
N ASN A 299 -10.46 0.45 2.45
CA ASN A 299 -10.05 1.75 1.98
C ASN A 299 -11.20 2.76 2.08
N VAL A 300 -10.87 4.06 1.98
CA VAL A 300 -11.84 5.14 1.85
C VAL A 300 -11.29 6.16 0.86
N GLY A 301 -12.11 6.58 -0.10
CA GLY A 301 -11.89 7.74 -0.95
C GLY A 301 -12.75 8.90 -0.46
N TYR A 302 -12.19 10.10 -0.41
CA TYR A 302 -12.88 11.28 0.13
C TYR A 302 -12.46 12.57 -0.57
N LEU A 303 -13.31 13.59 -0.45
CA LEU A 303 -12.95 14.98 -0.67
C LEU A 303 -12.66 15.64 0.69
N GLY A 304 -11.41 15.99 0.95
CA GLY A 304 -11.00 16.70 2.16
C GLY A 304 -11.27 18.19 2.03
N LEU A 305 -11.67 18.82 3.13
CA LEU A 305 -11.90 20.26 3.23
C LEU A 305 -10.95 20.83 4.30
N THR A 306 -10.08 21.76 3.91
CA THR A 306 -9.08 22.30 4.85
C THR A 306 -9.76 23.22 5.86
N SER A 307 -10.03 22.69 7.05
CA SER A 307 -10.91 23.27 8.07
C SER A 307 -10.39 24.57 8.71
N THR A 308 -9.16 24.98 8.37
CA THR A 308 -8.56 26.25 8.82
C THR A 308 -8.57 27.34 7.75
N ARG A 309 -9.03 27.04 6.53
CA ARG A 309 -9.08 27.99 5.41
C ARG A 309 -10.51 28.49 5.18
N PRO A 310 -10.73 29.82 5.10
CA PRO A 310 -12.03 30.33 4.69
C PRO A 310 -12.39 29.88 3.25
N PRO A 311 -13.63 29.48 2.97
CA PRO A 311 -14.80 29.48 3.87
C PRO A 311 -15.03 28.16 4.64
N PHE A 312 -14.10 27.20 4.55
CA PHE A 312 -14.19 25.89 5.20
C PHE A 312 -13.89 25.90 6.69
N ASP A 313 -13.44 27.03 7.25
CA ASP A 313 -13.44 27.31 8.69
C ASP A 313 -14.87 27.39 9.29
N ASN A 314 -15.89 27.50 8.44
CA ASN A 314 -17.28 27.43 8.84
C ASN A 314 -17.87 26.03 8.62
N GLN A 315 -18.24 25.36 9.73
CA GLN A 315 -18.87 24.04 9.72
C GLN A 315 -20.10 23.95 8.80
N LYS A 316 -20.95 24.97 8.74
CA LYS A 316 -22.14 24.95 7.87
C LYS A 316 -21.78 24.91 6.39
N VAL A 317 -20.66 25.51 6.00
CA VAL A 317 -20.16 25.45 4.61
C VAL A 317 -19.71 24.03 4.30
N ARG A 318 -18.97 23.38 5.21
CA ARG A 318 -18.55 21.97 5.04
C ARG A 318 -19.73 21.00 4.96
N GLN A 319 -20.73 21.18 5.83
CA GLN A 319 -21.99 20.44 5.76
C GLN A 319 -22.73 20.69 4.44
N ALA A 320 -22.77 21.93 3.96
CA ALA A 320 -23.39 22.26 2.67
C ALA A 320 -22.70 21.55 1.50
N VAL A 321 -21.36 21.50 1.49
CA VAL A 321 -20.61 20.74 0.48
C VAL A 321 -20.99 19.26 0.53
N ASN A 322 -21.10 18.66 1.71
CA ASN A 322 -21.55 17.26 1.84
C ASN A 322 -22.92 17.01 1.20
N TYR A 323 -23.91 17.87 1.47
CA TYR A 323 -25.25 17.79 0.86
C TYR A 323 -25.25 18.09 -0.65
N ALA A 324 -24.26 18.82 -1.15
CA ALA A 324 -24.18 19.19 -2.56
C ALA A 324 -23.64 18.08 -3.46
N ILE A 325 -22.95 17.06 -2.94
CA ILE A 325 -22.31 16.03 -3.75
C ILE A 325 -23.18 14.78 -3.89
N ASP A 326 -23.44 14.36 -5.13
CA ASP A 326 -24.17 13.12 -5.42
C ASP A 326 -23.21 11.92 -5.39
N LYS A 327 -22.98 11.41 -4.18
CA LYS A 327 -22.04 10.30 -3.92
C LYS A 327 -22.44 9.02 -4.65
N GLN A 328 -23.74 8.74 -4.73
CA GLN A 328 -24.25 7.55 -5.42
C GLN A 328 -24.00 7.64 -6.92
N ALA A 329 -24.28 8.79 -7.55
CA ALA A 329 -24.00 8.98 -8.97
C ALA A 329 -22.50 8.86 -9.30
N ILE A 330 -21.61 9.32 -8.40
CA ILE A 330 -20.16 9.12 -8.54
C ILE A 330 -19.80 7.63 -8.47
N VAL A 331 -20.31 6.91 -7.46
CA VAL A 331 -20.06 5.47 -7.32
C VAL A 331 -20.55 4.69 -8.55
N ASP A 332 -21.78 4.94 -8.98
CA ASP A 332 -22.39 4.27 -10.13
C ASP A 332 -21.63 4.54 -11.44
N ALA A 333 -21.12 5.76 -11.63
CA ALA A 333 -20.48 6.16 -12.87
C ALA A 333 -19.03 5.67 -13.02
N PHE A 334 -18.31 5.45 -11.91
CA PHE A 334 -16.85 5.24 -11.96
C PHE A 334 -16.37 3.92 -11.35
N PHE A 335 -17.22 3.20 -10.63
CA PHE A 335 -16.83 1.97 -9.92
C PHE A 335 -17.52 0.71 -10.43
N GLU A 336 -18.45 0.79 -11.40
CA GLU A 336 -19.09 -0.37 -12.05
C GLU A 336 -19.62 -1.41 -11.04
N GLY A 337 -20.29 -0.92 -9.99
CA GLY A 337 -20.83 -1.76 -8.91
C GLY A 337 -19.81 -2.31 -7.91
N ARG A 338 -18.53 -1.92 -8.01
CA ARG A 338 -17.42 -2.40 -7.16
C ARG A 338 -16.98 -1.36 -6.13
N ALA A 339 -17.94 -0.60 -5.63
CA ALA A 339 -17.75 0.27 -4.47
C ALA A 339 -19.06 0.49 -3.74
N GLU A 340 -18.95 0.80 -2.45
CA GLU A 340 -20.05 1.23 -1.60
C GLU A 340 -19.89 2.72 -1.29
N VAL A 341 -21.01 3.45 -1.18
CA VAL A 341 -20.99 4.86 -0.76
C VAL A 341 -20.47 4.94 0.67
N ALA A 342 -19.41 5.73 0.88
CA ALA A 342 -18.85 5.94 2.21
C ALA A 342 -19.68 6.95 3.00
N LYS A 343 -19.93 6.66 4.28
CA LYS A 343 -20.56 7.60 5.23
C LYS A 343 -19.65 7.98 6.41
N ASN A 344 -18.65 7.15 6.70
CA ASN A 344 -17.72 7.31 7.81
C ASN A 344 -16.27 7.38 7.28
N PRO A 345 -15.30 7.84 8.10
CA PRO A 345 -13.89 7.94 7.72
C PRO A 345 -13.15 6.59 7.63
N MET A 346 -13.84 5.46 7.89
CA MET A 346 -13.29 4.11 7.78
C MET A 346 -14.34 3.15 7.22
N PRO A 347 -13.94 2.03 6.59
CA PRO A 347 -14.89 1.10 5.98
C PRO A 347 -15.60 0.21 7.01
N PRO A 348 -16.77 -0.36 6.66
CA PRO A 348 -17.54 -1.25 7.55
C PRO A 348 -16.81 -2.56 7.89
N SER A 349 -15.74 -2.91 7.20
CA SER A 349 -14.89 -4.06 7.50
C SER A 349 -14.04 -3.90 8.77
N ILE A 350 -13.95 -2.69 9.34
CA ILE A 350 -13.16 -2.39 10.53
C ILE A 350 -14.03 -2.39 11.80
N SER A 351 -13.60 -3.13 12.83
CA SER A 351 -14.23 -3.10 14.16
C SER A 351 -14.35 -1.66 14.68
N GLY A 352 -15.51 -1.34 15.26
CA GLY A 352 -15.80 0.02 15.74
C GLY A 352 -16.54 0.90 14.74
N TYR A 353 -16.85 0.41 13.53
CA TYR A 353 -17.66 1.17 12.56
C TYR A 353 -19.05 1.51 13.14
N ASN A 354 -19.46 2.77 13.01
CA ASN A 354 -20.77 3.22 13.47
C ASN A 354 -21.82 3.14 12.35
N GLU A 355 -22.62 2.08 12.37
CA GLU A 355 -23.71 1.89 11.40
C GLU A 355 -24.88 2.86 11.59
N ASP A 356 -25.03 3.48 12.77
CA ASP A 356 -26.18 4.33 13.09
C ASP A 356 -26.05 5.76 12.54
N ILE A 357 -24.86 6.14 12.08
CA ILE A 357 -24.64 7.43 11.40
C ILE A 357 -25.41 7.41 10.06
N PRO A 358 -26.36 8.33 9.84
CA PRO A 358 -27.17 8.36 8.61
C PRO A 358 -26.35 8.81 7.39
N GLY A 359 -25.28 9.58 7.61
CA GLY A 359 -24.54 10.26 6.56
C GLY A 359 -25.29 11.48 5.99
N TYR A 360 -24.69 12.10 4.98
CA TYR A 360 -25.28 13.22 4.24
C TYR A 360 -25.86 12.71 2.93
N GLU A 361 -27.18 12.79 2.80
CA GLU A 361 -27.86 12.52 1.52
C GLU A 361 -27.60 13.65 0.52
N TYR A 362 -27.77 13.36 -0.78
CA TYR A 362 -27.70 14.39 -1.81
C TYR A 362 -28.95 15.30 -1.77
N ASP A 363 -28.78 16.54 -1.30
CA ASP A 363 -29.82 17.55 -1.20
C ASP A 363 -29.26 18.96 -1.53
N PRO A 364 -29.23 19.33 -2.83
CA PRO A 364 -28.76 20.65 -3.27
C PRO A 364 -29.53 21.84 -2.66
N GLU A 365 -30.80 21.65 -2.30
CA GLU A 365 -31.60 22.74 -1.72
C GLU A 365 -31.23 22.97 -0.25
N LYS A 366 -30.99 21.90 0.50
CA LYS A 366 -30.41 21.99 1.85
C LYS A 366 -29.01 22.60 1.83
N ALA A 367 -28.19 22.23 0.84
CA ALA A 367 -26.87 22.83 0.65
C ALA A 367 -26.97 24.36 0.45
N LYS A 368 -27.82 24.83 -0.47
CA LYS A 368 -28.07 26.27 -0.69
C LYS A 368 -28.57 26.98 0.57
N GLN A 369 -29.44 26.33 1.34
CA GLN A 369 -29.92 26.89 2.61
C GLN A 369 -28.76 27.10 3.59
N LEU A 370 -27.92 26.08 3.79
CA LEU A 370 -26.78 26.15 4.70
C LEU A 370 -25.75 27.19 4.25
N LEU A 371 -25.49 27.30 2.94
CA LEU A 371 -24.64 28.34 2.37
C LEU A 371 -25.20 29.74 2.67
N ALA A 372 -26.49 29.97 2.48
CA ALA A 372 -27.13 31.24 2.79
C ALA A 372 -27.06 31.57 4.29
N GLU A 373 -27.31 30.60 5.17
CA GLU A 373 -27.16 30.75 6.63
C GLU A 373 -25.72 31.06 7.06
N ALA A 374 -24.74 30.55 6.30
CA ALA A 374 -23.31 30.81 6.51
C ALA A 374 -22.83 32.14 5.90
N GLY A 375 -23.69 32.88 5.20
CA GLY A 375 -23.37 34.16 4.56
C GLY A 375 -22.88 34.07 3.11
N PHE A 376 -23.02 32.90 2.47
CA PHE A 376 -22.60 32.61 1.10
C PHE A 376 -23.78 32.38 0.14
N ALA A 377 -24.86 33.16 0.27
CA ALA A 377 -26.05 33.02 -0.58
C ALA A 377 -25.76 33.26 -2.07
N ASP A 378 -24.76 34.09 -2.39
CA ASP A 378 -24.30 34.36 -3.75
C ASP A 378 -23.19 33.40 -4.21
N GLY A 379 -22.82 32.41 -3.38
CA GLY A 379 -21.77 31.44 -3.66
C GLY A 379 -20.35 31.95 -3.35
N PHE A 380 -19.36 31.18 -3.77
CA PHE A 380 -17.93 31.50 -3.70
C PHE A 380 -17.11 30.68 -4.71
N GLU A 381 -15.83 31.03 -4.87
CA GLU A 381 -14.87 30.26 -5.66
C GLU A 381 -13.92 29.48 -4.75
N MET A 382 -13.47 28.31 -5.19
CA MET A 382 -12.50 27.47 -4.47
C MET A 382 -11.57 26.74 -5.44
N GLU A 383 -10.39 26.34 -4.98
CA GLU A 383 -9.61 25.30 -5.66
C GLU A 383 -10.10 23.90 -5.26
N LEU A 384 -10.24 23.02 -6.26
CA LEU A 384 -10.53 21.60 -6.09
C LEU A 384 -9.36 20.79 -6.63
N TRP A 385 -8.58 20.20 -5.74
CA TRP A 385 -7.41 19.44 -6.14
C TRP A 385 -7.80 18.02 -6.55
N ALA A 386 -7.37 17.62 -7.75
CA ALA A 386 -7.59 16.30 -8.31
C ALA A 386 -6.28 15.51 -8.35
N MET A 387 -6.34 14.24 -7.93
CA MET A 387 -5.16 13.36 -7.97
C MET A 387 -4.74 13.05 -9.42
N PRO A 388 -3.43 13.04 -9.73
CA PRO A 388 -2.90 12.80 -11.07
C PRO A 388 -2.72 11.30 -11.40
N VAL A 389 -2.83 10.43 -10.40
CA VAL A 389 -2.53 8.99 -10.51
C VAL A 389 -3.70 8.15 -9.98
N PRO A 390 -3.97 6.98 -10.59
CA PRO A 390 -4.94 6.04 -10.05
C PRO A 390 -4.55 5.57 -8.64
N ARG A 391 -5.54 5.42 -7.77
CA ARG A 391 -5.37 4.86 -6.42
C ARG A 391 -6.42 3.78 -6.16
N PRO A 392 -6.16 2.79 -5.28
CA PRO A 392 -7.12 1.73 -4.99
C PRO A 392 -8.50 2.26 -4.62
N TYR A 393 -8.57 3.30 -3.78
CA TYR A 393 -9.81 3.94 -3.33
C TYR A 393 -10.49 4.85 -4.37
N MET A 394 -9.80 5.25 -5.44
CA MET A 394 -10.32 6.17 -6.45
C MET A 394 -9.48 6.04 -7.74
N PRO A 395 -9.91 5.20 -8.70
CA PRO A 395 -9.12 4.90 -9.90
C PRO A 395 -9.05 6.07 -10.89
N ASP A 396 -10.04 6.97 -10.90
CA ASP A 396 -10.09 8.14 -11.80
C ASP A 396 -10.39 9.44 -11.04
N GLY A 397 -9.38 9.97 -10.33
CA GLY A 397 -9.53 11.19 -9.53
C GLY A 397 -9.90 12.44 -10.34
N ALA A 398 -9.49 12.51 -11.61
CA ALA A 398 -9.80 13.65 -12.47
C ALA A 398 -11.30 13.69 -12.84
N LYS A 399 -11.89 12.57 -13.28
CA LYS A 399 -13.31 12.53 -13.60
C LYS A 399 -14.20 12.66 -12.36
N VAL A 400 -13.78 12.13 -11.23
CA VAL A 400 -14.48 12.36 -9.94
C VAL A 400 -14.49 13.84 -9.59
N ALA A 401 -13.38 14.57 -9.80
CA ALA A 401 -13.33 16.02 -9.59
C ALA A 401 -14.26 16.79 -10.54
N GLU A 402 -14.38 16.39 -11.81
CA GLU A 402 -15.32 16.99 -12.77
C GLU A 402 -16.79 16.79 -12.35
N ALA A 403 -17.13 15.60 -11.85
CA ALA A 403 -18.47 15.32 -11.32
C ALA A 403 -18.79 16.19 -10.09
N ILE A 404 -17.84 16.29 -9.15
CA ILE A 404 -17.93 17.15 -7.96
C ILE A 404 -18.05 18.62 -8.37
N GLN A 405 -17.23 19.10 -9.31
CA GLN A 405 -17.30 20.48 -9.81
C GLN A 405 -18.69 20.82 -10.35
N LYS A 406 -19.30 19.89 -11.11
CA LYS A 406 -20.66 20.08 -11.64
C LYS A 406 -21.69 20.17 -10.51
N ASN A 407 -21.63 19.25 -9.54
CA ASN A 407 -22.52 19.25 -8.38
C ASN A 407 -22.41 20.55 -7.56
N LEU A 408 -21.18 21.04 -7.35
CA LEU A 408 -20.92 22.29 -6.63
C LEU A 408 -21.46 23.51 -7.38
N ALA A 409 -21.37 23.53 -8.71
CA ALA A 409 -21.91 24.60 -9.53
C ALA A 409 -23.45 24.75 -9.37
N ASP A 410 -24.17 23.63 -9.18
CA ASP A 410 -25.64 23.62 -8.99
C ASP A 410 -26.08 24.32 -7.68
N VAL A 411 -25.16 24.47 -6.72
CA VAL A 411 -25.38 25.17 -5.44
C VAL A 411 -24.65 26.52 -5.35
N GLY A 412 -24.07 27.00 -6.46
CA GLY A 412 -23.41 28.30 -6.54
C GLY A 412 -21.94 28.31 -6.15
N ILE A 413 -21.30 27.15 -5.95
CA ILE A 413 -19.87 27.06 -5.67
C ILE A 413 -19.12 26.84 -6.99
N THR A 414 -18.23 27.75 -7.34
CA THR A 414 -17.37 27.63 -8.53
C THR A 414 -16.04 26.98 -8.16
N ALA A 415 -15.91 25.68 -8.45
CA ALA A 415 -14.68 24.93 -8.16
C ALA A 415 -13.72 24.96 -9.36
N ASN A 416 -12.49 25.43 -9.16
CA ASN A 416 -11.41 25.40 -10.16
C ASN A 416 -10.56 24.14 -9.94
N ILE A 417 -10.57 23.22 -10.91
CA ILE A 417 -9.81 21.97 -10.79
C ILE A 417 -8.31 22.25 -10.99
N VAL A 418 -7.50 21.83 -10.02
CA VAL A 418 -6.03 21.95 -10.03
C VAL A 418 -5.42 20.57 -9.81
N SER A 419 -4.26 20.31 -10.40
CA SER A 419 -3.49 19.09 -10.15
C SER A 419 -1.99 19.37 -10.20
N TYR A 420 -1.20 18.50 -9.58
CA TYR A 420 0.25 18.57 -9.46
C TYR A 420 0.85 17.20 -9.76
N GLU A 421 2.17 17.12 -9.91
CA GLU A 421 2.87 15.83 -9.80
C GLU A 421 2.61 15.23 -8.40
N TRP A 422 2.52 13.90 -8.27
CA TRP A 422 1.98 13.24 -7.08
C TRP A 422 2.76 13.52 -5.78
N ALA A 423 4.09 13.51 -5.81
CA ALA A 423 4.88 13.85 -4.61
C ALA A 423 4.66 15.32 -4.21
N THR A 424 4.63 16.20 -5.21
CA THR A 424 4.33 17.63 -5.03
C THR A 424 2.91 17.87 -4.49
N TYR A 425 1.94 17.07 -4.96
CA TYR A 425 0.55 17.09 -4.52
C TYR A 425 0.46 16.78 -3.02
N LEU A 426 1.06 15.67 -2.60
CA LEU A 426 1.05 15.24 -1.20
C LEU A 426 1.75 16.25 -0.30
N GLU A 427 2.93 16.74 -0.68
CA GLU A 427 3.66 17.73 0.12
C GLU A 427 2.84 19.01 0.37
N LYS A 428 2.27 19.58 -0.69
CA LYS A 428 1.51 20.84 -0.56
C LYS A 428 0.17 20.64 0.14
N ALA A 429 -0.49 19.50 -0.08
CA ALA A 429 -1.74 19.18 0.61
C ALA A 429 -1.47 18.95 2.12
N LYS A 430 -0.37 18.25 2.46
CA LYS A 430 0.12 18.07 3.85
C LYS A 430 0.37 19.41 4.54
N ASN A 431 0.82 20.42 3.78
CA ASN A 431 1.05 21.79 4.24
C ASN A 431 -0.23 22.68 4.27
N GLY A 432 -1.41 22.13 3.97
CA GLY A 432 -2.69 22.84 4.07
C GLY A 432 -2.87 23.91 2.99
N GLU A 433 -2.25 23.71 1.82
CA GLU A 433 -2.30 24.70 0.74
C GLU A 433 -3.58 24.61 -0.11
N ALA A 434 -4.25 23.45 -0.12
CA ALA A 434 -5.48 23.22 -0.87
C ALA A 434 -6.71 23.76 -0.12
N ASP A 435 -7.71 24.31 -0.82
CA ASP A 435 -9.01 24.61 -0.21
C ASP A 435 -9.79 23.30 -0.01
N ALA A 436 -9.94 22.52 -1.09
CA ALA A 436 -10.46 21.17 -1.08
C ALA A 436 -9.61 20.23 -1.95
N PHE A 437 -9.50 18.96 -1.58
CA PHE A 437 -8.62 18.01 -2.25
C PHE A 437 -9.17 16.58 -2.26
N LEU A 438 -9.03 15.87 -3.37
CA LEU A 438 -9.33 14.44 -3.43
C LEU A 438 -8.16 13.63 -2.88
N LEU A 439 -8.46 12.72 -1.96
CA LEU A 439 -7.48 11.79 -1.41
C LEU A 439 -8.20 10.55 -0.92
N GLY A 440 -7.46 9.69 -0.24
CA GLY A 440 -7.99 8.49 0.37
C GLY A 440 -6.92 7.74 1.12
N TRP A 441 -7.37 6.67 1.76
CA TRP A 441 -6.53 5.82 2.59
C TRP A 441 -6.82 4.36 2.31
N THR A 442 -5.80 3.51 2.40
CA THR A 442 -5.95 2.06 2.52
C THR A 442 -5.39 1.70 3.88
N GLY A 443 -6.15 0.98 4.70
CA GLY A 443 -5.73 0.63 6.05
C GLY A 443 -4.45 -0.20 6.04
N ASP A 444 -3.57 0.05 6.99
CA ASP A 444 -2.29 -0.63 7.10
C ASP A 444 -2.37 -1.90 7.97
N ASN A 445 -3.25 -1.88 8.98
CA ASN A 445 -3.28 -2.89 10.03
C ASN A 445 -4.70 -3.37 10.39
N GLY A 446 -5.73 -2.82 9.73
CA GLY A 446 -7.15 -3.12 9.97
C GLY A 446 -7.64 -2.73 11.35
N ASP A 447 -7.09 -1.65 11.88
CA ASP A 447 -7.51 -1.05 13.13
C ASP A 447 -8.13 0.35 12.90
N ALA A 448 -9.18 0.69 13.65
CA ALA A 448 -9.84 1.99 13.56
C ALA A 448 -8.90 3.17 13.86
N ASP A 449 -7.88 2.95 14.70
CA ASP A 449 -6.84 3.93 15.00
C ASP A 449 -6.11 4.42 13.73
N ASN A 450 -5.76 3.48 12.85
CA ASN A 450 -5.04 3.75 11.61
C ASN A 450 -5.86 4.53 10.57
N PHE A 451 -7.17 4.67 10.79
CA PHE A 451 -8.02 5.57 10.02
C PHE A 451 -8.31 6.86 10.79
N ILE A 452 -8.93 6.76 11.96
CA ILE A 452 -9.52 7.93 12.61
C ILE A 452 -8.44 8.79 13.30
N TYR A 453 -7.53 8.19 14.07
CA TYR A 453 -6.47 8.95 14.72
C TYR A 453 -5.47 9.49 13.70
N VAL A 454 -4.95 8.61 12.84
CA VAL A 454 -3.93 8.97 11.85
C VAL A 454 -4.40 10.08 10.89
N LEU A 455 -5.68 10.08 10.49
CA LEU A 455 -6.17 10.97 9.43
C LEU A 455 -6.98 12.18 9.93
N LEU A 456 -7.50 12.13 11.16
CA LEU A 456 -8.45 13.13 11.69
C LEU A 456 -8.18 13.57 13.13
N ASP A 457 -7.09 13.13 13.76
CA ASP A 457 -6.67 13.69 15.04
C ASP A 457 -5.77 14.92 14.87
N GLU A 458 -5.80 15.82 15.85
CA GLU A 458 -5.00 17.04 15.83
C GLU A 458 -3.49 16.80 15.96
N ASP A 459 -3.08 15.70 16.62
CA ASP A 459 -1.67 15.29 16.71
C ASP A 459 -1.04 15.02 15.33
N ASN A 460 -1.87 14.72 14.33
CA ASN A 460 -1.44 14.37 12.97
C ASN A 460 -1.53 15.54 11.97
N ILE A 461 -1.78 16.77 12.43
CA ILE A 461 -1.72 17.97 11.60
C ILE A 461 -0.29 18.23 11.15
N GLY A 462 -0.11 18.50 9.86
CA GLY A 462 1.24 18.55 9.26
C GLY A 462 1.85 17.17 9.07
N SER A 463 1.04 16.11 9.17
CA SER A 463 1.35 14.73 8.78
C SER A 463 0.19 14.18 7.93
N ASN A 464 -0.57 13.18 8.41
CA ASN A 464 -1.64 12.52 7.65
C ASN A 464 -3.04 13.14 7.85
N ASN A 465 -3.20 14.16 8.71
CA ASN A 465 -4.41 14.97 8.77
C ASN A 465 -4.31 16.18 7.82
N TYR A 466 -4.56 15.91 6.54
CA TYR A 466 -4.53 16.91 5.47
C TYR A 466 -5.67 17.92 5.57
N SER A 467 -6.75 17.60 6.28
CA SER A 467 -7.89 18.50 6.49
C SER A 467 -7.63 19.59 7.55
N TYR A 468 -6.52 19.50 8.31
CA TYR A 468 -6.27 20.41 9.44
C TYR A 468 -7.44 20.45 10.43
N TYR A 469 -8.14 19.32 10.57
CA TYR A 469 -9.25 19.19 11.50
C TYR A 469 -8.72 18.97 12.91
N SER A 470 -9.32 19.63 13.90
CA SER A 470 -8.99 19.50 15.32
C SER A 470 -10.27 19.66 16.12
N ASN A 471 -10.43 18.83 17.14
CA ASN A 471 -11.55 18.82 18.06
C ASN A 471 -11.14 18.13 19.36
N ASP A 472 -11.08 18.88 20.47
CA ASP A 472 -10.58 18.40 21.77
C ASP A 472 -11.28 17.13 22.28
N GLU A 473 -12.60 16.99 22.06
CA GLU A 473 -13.34 15.81 22.53
C GLU A 473 -13.06 14.60 21.64
N THR A 474 -12.95 14.80 20.32
CA THR A 474 -12.49 13.75 19.39
C THR A 474 -11.11 13.26 19.81
N HIS A 475 -10.17 14.17 20.04
CA HIS A 475 -8.82 13.83 20.47
C HIS A 475 -8.81 13.01 21.76
N LYS A 476 -9.53 13.48 22.79
CA LYS A 476 -9.66 12.76 24.05
C LYS A 476 -10.22 11.35 23.89
N LEU A 477 -11.26 11.15 23.07
CA LEU A 477 -11.84 9.84 22.80
C LEU A 477 -10.84 8.91 22.11
N LEU A 478 -10.06 9.43 21.16
CA LEU A 478 -9.09 8.64 20.41
C LEU A 478 -7.89 8.23 21.29
N ILE A 479 -7.38 9.14 22.12
CA ILE A 479 -6.31 8.81 23.10
C ILE A 479 -6.79 7.76 24.12
N GLU A 480 -8.03 7.86 24.59
CA GLU A 480 -8.62 6.83 25.45
C GLU A 480 -8.71 5.47 24.72
N ALA A 481 -9.21 5.48 23.47
CA ALA A 481 -9.34 4.26 22.66
C ALA A 481 -8.01 3.58 22.32
N GLN A 482 -6.91 4.33 22.23
CA GLN A 482 -5.57 3.78 22.02
C GLN A 482 -5.05 2.98 23.23
N THR A 483 -5.56 3.25 24.43
CA THR A 483 -5.10 2.64 25.68
C THR A 483 -6.11 1.67 26.32
N GLU A 484 -7.35 1.63 25.82
CA GLU A 484 -8.38 0.69 26.27
C GLU A 484 -8.16 -0.71 25.65
N VAL A 485 -7.91 -1.70 26.50
CA VAL A 485 -7.62 -3.09 26.10
C VAL A 485 -8.89 -3.93 25.90
N ASP A 486 -10.04 -3.46 26.38
CA ASP A 486 -11.34 -4.06 26.13
C ASP A 486 -11.88 -3.63 24.76
N GLU A 487 -11.95 -4.57 23.81
CA GLU A 487 -12.35 -4.28 22.43
C GLU A 487 -13.78 -3.70 22.33
N GLU A 488 -14.73 -4.11 23.17
CA GLU A 488 -16.10 -3.60 23.10
C GLU A 488 -16.17 -2.14 23.53
N LYS A 489 -15.51 -1.79 24.64
CA LYS A 489 -15.45 -0.39 25.11
C LYS A 489 -14.69 0.49 24.13
N ARG A 490 -13.58 -0.03 23.59
CA ARG A 490 -12.79 0.65 22.58
C ARG A 490 -13.60 0.97 21.32
N ASN A 491 -14.38 0.00 20.85
CA ASN A 491 -15.28 0.19 19.70
C ASN A 491 -16.34 1.27 19.98
N GLU A 492 -16.85 1.37 21.20
CA GLU A 492 -17.79 2.43 21.59
C GLU A 492 -17.16 3.84 21.53
N LEU A 493 -15.91 3.98 21.98
CA LEU A 493 -15.17 5.25 21.87
C LEU A 493 -14.99 5.69 20.41
N TYR A 494 -14.64 4.76 19.52
CA TYR A 494 -14.54 5.07 18.09
C TYR A 494 -15.89 5.44 17.46
N LYS A 495 -16.99 4.83 17.91
CA LYS A 495 -18.34 5.20 17.43
C LYS A 495 -18.72 6.63 17.80
N GLN A 496 -18.40 7.03 19.03
CA GLN A 496 -18.62 8.41 19.49
C GLN A 496 -17.76 9.42 18.73
N ALA A 497 -16.49 9.09 18.47
CA ALA A 497 -15.61 9.93 17.65
C ALA A 497 -16.17 10.10 16.22
N GLN A 498 -16.69 9.04 15.60
CA GLN A 498 -17.33 9.12 14.27
C GLN A 498 -18.56 10.04 14.25
N GLU A 499 -19.36 10.08 15.33
CA GLU A 499 -20.52 10.98 15.41
C GLU A 499 -20.09 12.45 15.38
N ILE A 500 -19.08 12.81 16.17
CA ILE A 500 -18.52 14.17 16.21
C ILE A 500 -17.94 14.54 14.85
N ILE A 501 -17.11 13.66 14.27
CA ILE A 501 -16.50 13.87 12.95
C ILE A 501 -17.57 14.02 11.86
N SER A 502 -18.64 13.22 11.90
CA SER A 502 -19.74 13.33 10.94
C SER A 502 -20.44 14.68 11.05
N GLU A 503 -20.69 15.18 12.27
CA GLU A 503 -21.32 16.48 12.47
C GLU A 503 -20.39 17.64 12.04
N ASP A 504 -19.10 17.56 12.36
CA ASP A 504 -18.11 18.58 12.01
C ASP A 504 -17.75 18.58 10.52
N ALA A 505 -17.98 17.46 9.81
CA ALA A 505 -17.84 17.31 8.37
C ALA A 505 -16.49 17.78 7.80
N PRO A 506 -15.33 17.38 8.35
CA PRO A 506 -14.03 17.78 7.77
C PRO A 506 -13.81 17.22 6.36
N TRP A 507 -14.49 16.12 6.03
CA TRP A 507 -14.48 15.48 4.72
C TRP A 507 -15.88 15.35 4.14
N VAL A 508 -15.95 15.12 2.83
CA VAL A 508 -17.04 14.40 2.16
C VAL A 508 -16.53 12.98 1.88
N PRO A 509 -16.89 11.97 2.68
CA PRO A 509 -16.61 10.57 2.34
C PRO A 509 -17.35 10.21 1.05
N LEU A 510 -16.66 9.57 0.10
CA LEU A 510 -17.20 9.25 -1.23
C LEU A 510 -17.45 7.74 -1.37
N ALA A 511 -16.41 6.93 -1.23
CA ALA A 511 -16.50 5.50 -1.57
C ALA A 511 -15.55 4.62 -0.74
N HIS A 512 -16.01 3.40 -0.45
CA HIS A 512 -15.17 2.26 -0.11
C HIS A 512 -15.15 1.33 -1.33
N SER A 513 -14.00 1.21 -1.98
CA SER A 513 -13.87 0.45 -3.23
C SER A 513 -13.48 -1.00 -2.99
N THR A 514 -13.80 -1.87 -3.94
CA THR A 514 -13.28 -3.23 -4.09
C THR A 514 -12.29 -3.22 -5.26
N PRO A 515 -10.97 -3.03 -5.01
CA PRO A 515 -9.99 -2.95 -6.08
C PRO A 515 -9.90 -4.25 -6.88
N LEU A 516 -9.68 -4.12 -8.19
CA LEU A 516 -9.55 -5.25 -9.09
C LEU A 516 -8.10 -5.56 -9.43
N LEU A 517 -7.81 -6.85 -9.52
CA LEU A 517 -6.61 -7.39 -10.14
C LEU A 517 -7.06 -8.40 -11.21
N ALA A 518 -6.18 -8.68 -12.17
CA ALA A 518 -6.43 -9.73 -13.16
C ALA A 518 -5.15 -10.53 -13.36
N GLY A 519 -5.27 -11.82 -13.63
CA GLY A 519 -4.12 -12.64 -13.96
C GLY A 519 -4.48 -13.77 -14.91
N ASP A 520 -3.48 -14.52 -15.33
CA ASP A 520 -3.64 -15.71 -16.13
C ASP A 520 -4.57 -16.72 -15.42
N ALA A 521 -5.46 -17.38 -16.16
CA ALA A 521 -6.43 -18.34 -15.64
C ALA A 521 -5.78 -19.60 -14.99
N GLU A 522 -4.50 -19.85 -15.27
CA GLU A 522 -3.69 -20.91 -14.67
C GLU A 522 -3.15 -20.55 -13.29
N ILE A 523 -3.15 -19.25 -12.91
CA ILE A 523 -2.77 -18.84 -11.55
C ILE A 523 -3.73 -19.45 -10.53
N THR A 524 -3.16 -19.99 -9.46
CA THR A 524 -3.88 -20.56 -8.32
C THR A 524 -3.30 -20.03 -7.01
N ASN A 525 -4.12 -20.06 -5.95
CA ASN A 525 -3.72 -19.66 -4.60
C ASN A 525 -3.18 -18.22 -4.48
N PHE A 526 -3.57 -17.35 -5.40
CA PHE A 526 -3.38 -15.91 -5.25
C PHE A 526 -4.57 -15.33 -4.48
N PHE A 527 -4.27 -14.67 -3.36
CA PHE A 527 -5.24 -14.07 -2.47
C PHE A 527 -4.87 -12.59 -2.27
N PRO A 528 -5.52 -11.65 -2.97
CA PRO A 528 -5.23 -10.24 -2.78
C PRO A 528 -5.57 -9.82 -1.34
N HIS A 529 -4.60 -9.20 -0.67
CA HIS A 529 -4.72 -8.80 0.73
C HIS A 529 -5.33 -7.39 0.90
N PRO A 530 -6.20 -7.10 1.87
CA PRO A 530 -6.81 -5.77 2.03
C PRO A 530 -5.82 -4.60 2.17
N THR A 531 -4.61 -4.82 2.67
CA THR A 531 -3.56 -3.79 2.80
C THR A 531 -2.87 -3.42 1.48
N GLY A 532 -3.19 -4.11 0.37
CA GLY A 532 -2.56 -3.86 -0.93
C GLY A 532 -1.20 -4.55 -1.12
N SER A 533 -0.71 -5.32 -0.14
CA SER A 533 0.57 -6.02 -0.19
C SER A 533 0.36 -7.54 -0.14
N ASP A 534 0.68 -8.22 -1.23
CA ASP A 534 0.29 -9.62 -1.46
C ASP A 534 1.43 -10.60 -1.18
N ARG A 535 1.11 -11.69 -0.48
CA ARG A 535 2.05 -12.81 -0.27
C ARG A 535 1.95 -13.80 -1.41
N LEU A 536 3.10 -14.11 -2.00
CA LEU A 536 3.19 -14.94 -3.20
C LEU A 536 3.71 -16.36 -2.91
N ASN A 537 4.00 -16.69 -1.65
CA ASN A 537 4.55 -17.98 -1.25
C ASN A 537 3.69 -19.19 -1.67
N LYS A 538 2.36 -19.00 -1.71
CA LYS A 538 1.41 -20.05 -2.09
C LYS A 538 1.02 -20.04 -3.56
N VAL A 539 1.30 -18.95 -4.27
CA VAL A 539 0.90 -18.78 -5.67
C VAL A 539 1.54 -19.85 -6.51
N ASP A 540 0.78 -20.48 -7.39
CA ASP A 540 1.26 -21.53 -8.29
C ASP A 540 0.52 -21.49 -9.64
N PHE A 541 1.07 -22.13 -10.66
CA PHE A 541 0.41 -22.38 -11.95
C PHE A 541 -0.14 -23.82 -11.99
N LYS A 542 -1.29 -24.01 -12.65
CA LYS A 542 -2.01 -25.30 -12.75
C LYS A 542 -1.23 -26.41 -13.46
#